data_AF-A0A336N087-F1
#
_entry.id   AF-A0A336N087-F1
#
_cell.length_a   1.000
_cell.length_b   1.000
_cell.length_c   1.000
_cell.angle_alpha   90.00
_cell.angle_beta   90.00
_cell.angle_gamma   90.00
#
_symmetry.space_group_name_H-M   'P 1'
#
loop_
_entity.id
_entity.type
_entity.pdbx_description
1 polymer ?
#
loop_
_entity_poly.entity_id
_entity_poly.type
_entity_poly.pdbx_seq_one_letter_code
_entity_poly.pdbx_strand_id
1 'polypeptide(L)'
;FNFQVELALWDTAGQEDYDRLRPLSYPDTDVILMCFSVDSPDSLENIPEKWTPEVKHFCPNVPIILVGNKKDLRNDPHTIKVKKKISFNVNRKYTIFSIFVVTGISQDETGAS
;
A
#
# COMPACT_ATOMS: atom_id res chain seq x y z
N PHE A 1 -12.26 24.73 11.49
CA PHE A 1 -12.61 23.91 10.32
C PHE A 1 -12.54 22.46 10.74
N ASN A 2 -13.67 21.77 10.72
CA ASN A 2 -13.72 20.32 10.89
C ASN A 2 -14.00 19.76 9.50
N PHE A 3 -13.07 19.00 8.94
CA PHE A 3 -13.22 18.39 7.62
C PHE A 3 -13.55 16.92 7.83
N GLN A 4 -14.70 16.49 7.31
CA GLN A 4 -15.06 15.10 7.26
C GLN A 4 -14.71 14.55 5.88
N VAL A 5 -14.02 13.42 5.86
CA VAL A 5 -13.58 12.72 4.66
C VAL A 5 -14.15 11.32 4.71
N GLU A 6 -14.85 10.92 3.66
CA GLU A 6 -15.21 9.52 3.43
C GLU A 6 -14.02 8.80 2.79
N LEU A 7 -13.77 7.56 3.21
CA LEU A 7 -12.68 6.74 2.68
C LEU A 7 -13.25 5.41 2.24
N ALA A 8 -13.27 5.14 0.94
CA ALA A 8 -13.49 3.79 0.43
C ALA A 8 -12.13 3.10 0.23
N LEU A 9 -12.03 1.88 0.77
CA LEU A 9 -10.82 1.07 0.72
C LEU A 9 -11.10 -0.19 -0.10
N TRP A 10 -10.30 -0.42 -1.13
CA TRP A 10 -10.34 -1.63 -1.93
C TRP A 10 -9.04 -2.42 -1.72
N ASP A 11 -9.18 -3.67 -1.29
CA ASP A 11 -8.07 -4.61 -1.15
C ASP A 11 -7.90 -5.42 -2.44
N THR A 12 -6.66 -5.60 -2.88
CA THR A 12 -6.34 -6.37 -4.09
C THR A 12 -5.33 -7.47 -3.81
N ALA A 13 -5.51 -8.60 -4.47
CA ALA A 13 -4.62 -9.75 -4.36
C ALA A 13 -3.30 -9.52 -5.11
N GLY A 14 -2.17 -9.73 -4.44
CA GLY A 14 -0.83 -9.57 -5.00
C GLY A 14 -0.22 -10.81 -5.66
N GLN A 15 -0.94 -11.93 -5.72
CA GLN A 15 -0.51 -13.10 -6.49
C GLN A 15 -0.64 -12.84 -7.99
N GLU A 16 0.23 -13.47 -8.78
CA GLU A 16 0.25 -13.33 -10.24
C GLU A 16 -1.04 -13.79 -10.92
N ASP A 17 -1.74 -14.77 -10.32
CA ASP A 17 -3.04 -15.24 -10.79
C ASP A 17 -4.09 -14.12 -10.90
N TYR A 18 -3.90 -13.01 -10.17
CA TYR A 18 -4.78 -11.85 -10.15
C TYR A 18 -4.25 -10.65 -10.94
N ASP A 19 -3.12 -10.77 -11.64
CA ASP A 19 -2.51 -9.65 -12.39
C ASP A 19 -3.44 -9.06 -13.45
N ARG A 20 -4.38 -9.85 -13.99
CA ARG A 20 -5.39 -9.37 -14.95
C ARG A 20 -6.62 -8.75 -14.30
N LEU A 21 -6.90 -9.09 -13.04
CA LEU A 21 -8.08 -8.62 -12.32
C LEU A 21 -7.78 -7.37 -11.51
N ARG A 22 -6.57 -7.25 -10.96
CA ARG A 22 -6.12 -6.09 -10.17
C ARG A 22 -6.31 -4.74 -10.87
N PRO A 23 -6.05 -4.61 -12.19
CA PRO A 23 -6.28 -3.35 -12.89
C PRO A 23 -7.72 -2.86 -12.90
N LEU A 24 -8.70 -3.75 -12.68
CA LEU A 24 -10.10 -3.38 -12.60
C LEU A 24 -10.43 -2.56 -11.32
N SER A 25 -9.53 -2.58 -10.33
CA SER A 25 -9.68 -1.81 -9.08
C SER A 25 -9.02 -0.43 -9.12
N TYR A 26 -8.27 -0.09 -10.17
CA TYR A 26 -7.54 1.18 -10.30
C TYR A 26 -8.33 2.40 -10.81
N PRO A 27 -9.47 2.27 -11.54
CA PRO A 27 -10.27 3.44 -11.92
C PRO A 27 -10.64 4.30 -10.71
N ASP A 28 -10.62 5.62 -10.90
CA ASP A 28 -11.03 6.63 -9.90
C ASP A 28 -10.26 6.57 -8.56
N THR A 29 -9.00 6.14 -8.60
CA THR A 29 -8.11 6.11 -7.43
C THR A 29 -7.60 7.50 -7.04
N ASP A 30 -7.77 7.86 -5.77
CA ASP A 30 -7.20 9.08 -5.18
C ASP A 30 -5.81 8.84 -4.56
N VAL A 31 -5.60 7.67 -3.94
CA VAL A 31 -4.31 7.30 -3.30
C VAL A 31 -4.07 5.79 -3.41
N ILE A 32 -2.82 5.40 -3.64
CA ILE A 32 -2.38 4.00 -3.60
C ILE A 32 -1.57 3.75 -2.33
N LEU A 33 -1.93 2.72 -1.56
CA LEU A 33 -1.06 2.17 -0.52
C LEU A 33 -0.33 0.94 -1.07
N MET A 34 0.98 1.07 -1.23
CA MET A 34 1.82 0.00 -1.72
C MET A 34 2.50 -0.68 -0.54
N CYS A 35 2.14 -1.94 -0.30
CA CYS A 35 2.58 -2.64 0.91
C CYS A 35 3.73 -3.61 0.65
N PHE A 36 4.70 -3.64 1.56
CA PHE A 36 5.69 -4.71 1.69
C PHE A 36 5.70 -5.23 3.12
N SER A 37 6.28 -6.40 3.35
CA SER A 37 6.44 -6.95 4.70
C SER A 37 7.86 -6.78 5.17
N VAL A 38 8.05 -6.27 6.40
CA VAL A 38 9.42 -6.10 6.91
C VAL A 38 10.13 -7.45 7.05
N ASP A 39 9.45 -8.56 7.29
CA ASP A 39 10.10 -9.88 7.44
C ASP A 39 10.46 -10.56 6.11
N SER A 40 10.13 -9.94 4.97
CA SER A 40 10.35 -10.49 3.62
C SER A 40 11.04 -9.43 2.73
N PRO A 41 12.38 -9.48 2.57
CA PRO A 41 13.10 -8.57 1.67
C PRO A 41 12.58 -8.61 0.24
N ASP A 42 12.26 -9.79 -0.27
CA ASP A 42 11.71 -10.00 -1.63
C ASP A 42 10.45 -9.16 -1.85
N SER A 43 9.60 -9.00 -0.82
CA SER A 43 8.42 -8.15 -0.91
C SER A 43 8.74 -6.66 -1.10
N LEU A 44 9.89 -6.20 -0.57
CA LEU A 44 10.39 -4.84 -0.78
C LEU A 44 11.08 -4.70 -2.14
N GLU A 45 11.80 -5.72 -2.61
CA GLU A 45 12.43 -5.74 -3.94
C GLU A 45 11.38 -5.69 -5.07
N ASN A 46 10.22 -6.34 -4.85
CA ASN A 46 9.08 -6.28 -5.76
C ASN A 46 8.47 -4.86 -5.91
N ILE A 47 8.72 -3.93 -4.98
CA ILE A 47 8.17 -2.56 -5.03
C ILE A 47 8.64 -1.81 -6.29
N PRO A 48 9.95 -1.61 -6.55
CA PRO A 48 10.42 -1.00 -7.78
C PRO A 48 10.30 -1.91 -9.01
N GLU A 49 10.35 -3.23 -8.84
CA GLU A 49 10.43 -4.17 -9.97
C GLU A 49 9.08 -4.51 -10.59
N LYS A 50 8.03 -4.64 -9.76
CA LYS A 50 6.68 -5.03 -10.19
C LYS A 50 5.64 -3.95 -9.92
N TRP A 51 5.52 -3.54 -8.66
CA TRP A 51 4.37 -2.75 -8.22
C TRP A 51 4.42 -1.29 -8.69
N THR A 52 5.60 -0.67 -8.68
CA THR A 52 5.75 0.71 -9.15
C THR A 52 5.49 0.85 -10.65
N PRO A 53 6.04 0.00 -11.54
CA PRO A 53 5.71 0.03 -12.96
C PRO A 53 4.21 -0.19 -13.23
N GLU A 54 3.59 -1.16 -12.56
CA GLU A 54 2.15 -1.45 -12.73
C GLU A 54 1.29 -0.25 -12.33
N VAL A 55 1.49 0.30 -11.12
CA VAL A 55 0.72 1.45 -10.63
C VAL A 55 0.97 2.68 -11.49
N LYS A 56 2.20 2.94 -11.93
CA LYS A 56 2.47 4.07 -12.83
C LYS A 56 1.85 3.89 -14.22
N HIS A 57 1.61 2.66 -14.65
CA HIS A 57 0.93 2.39 -15.92
C HIS A 57 -0.57 2.71 -15.83
N PHE A 58 -1.24 2.28 -14.77
CA PHE A 58 -2.70 2.45 -14.63
C PHE A 58 -3.11 3.75 -13.91
N CYS A 59 -2.25 4.28 -13.03
CA CYS A 59 -2.50 5.41 -12.14
C CYS A 59 -1.33 6.44 -12.20
N PRO A 60 -1.03 7.03 -13.38
CA PRO A 60 0.21 7.80 -13.60
C PRO A 60 0.39 9.02 -12.69
N ASN A 61 -0.69 9.63 -12.20
CA ASN A 61 -0.69 10.86 -11.40
C ASN A 61 -1.15 10.63 -9.95
N VAL A 62 -1.41 9.39 -9.56
CA VAL A 62 -1.95 9.08 -8.24
C VAL A 62 -0.79 8.98 -7.24
N PRO A 63 -0.87 9.67 -6.08
CA PRO A 63 0.15 9.56 -5.04
C PRO A 63 0.24 8.13 -4.49
N ILE A 64 1.47 7.67 -4.28
CA ILE A 64 1.78 6.36 -3.71
C ILE A 64 2.34 6.56 -2.30
N ILE A 65 1.75 5.87 -1.33
CA ILE A 65 2.24 5.75 0.04
C ILE A 65 2.81 4.34 0.22
N LEU A 66 4.11 4.26 0.51
CA LEU A 66 4.76 3.00 0.82
C LEU A 66 4.50 2.60 2.27
N VAL A 67 4.00 1.38 2.49
CA VAL A 67 3.62 0.85 3.80
C VAL A 67 4.39 -0.43 4.10
N GLY A 68 5.05 -0.50 5.26
CA GLY A 68 5.78 -1.70 5.71
C GLY A 68 5.06 -2.42 6.84
N ASN A 69 4.57 -3.61 6.56
CA ASN A 69 3.77 -4.41 7.49
C ASN A 69 4.67 -5.24 8.42
N LYS A 70 4.08 -5.76 9.51
CA LYS A 70 4.73 -6.66 10.48
C LYS A 70 5.96 -6.11 11.22
N LYS A 71 5.98 -4.81 11.53
CA LYS A 71 7.11 -4.16 12.23
C LYS A 71 7.54 -4.85 13.52
N ASP A 72 6.65 -5.53 14.22
CA ASP A 72 6.98 -6.33 15.40
C ASP A 72 8.10 -7.35 15.12
N LEU A 73 8.17 -7.87 13.89
CA LEU A 73 9.23 -8.78 13.44
C LEU A 73 10.53 -8.07 13.05
N ARG A 74 10.64 -6.74 13.24
CA ARG A 74 11.86 -6.00 12.90
C ARG A 74 13.07 -6.45 13.69
N ASN A 75 12.88 -6.76 14.97
CA ASN A 75 13.93 -7.17 15.88
C ASN A 75 13.93 -8.68 16.14
N ASP A 76 13.12 -9.43 15.40
CA ASP A 76 13.08 -10.87 15.52
C ASP A 76 14.42 -11.47 15.02
N PRO A 77 15.10 -12.32 15.81
CA PRO A 77 16.43 -12.84 15.47
C PRO A 77 16.48 -13.59 14.13
N HIS A 78 15.40 -14.26 13.74
CA HIS A 78 15.29 -14.93 12.45
C HIS A 78 15.23 -13.90 11.33
N THR A 79 14.44 -12.85 11.52
CA THR A 79 14.32 -11.74 10.57
C THR A 79 15.59 -10.89 10.47
N ILE A 80 16.34 -10.68 11.56
CA ILE A 80 17.60 -9.91 11.56
C ILE A 80 18.68 -10.57 10.68
N LYS A 81 18.76 -11.91 10.68
CA LYS A 81 19.69 -12.65 9.80
C LYS A 81 19.41 -12.38 8.32
N VAL A 82 18.13 -12.21 7.99
CA VAL A 82 17.63 -11.92 6.64
C VAL A 82 17.79 -10.43 6.28
N LYS A 83 17.84 -9.53 7.27
CA LYS A 83 17.69 -8.06 7.13
C LYS A 83 18.93 -7.19 6.96
N LYS A 84 20.13 -7.75 6.73
CA LYS A 84 21.41 -6.99 6.79
C LYS A 84 21.58 -5.79 5.83
N LYS A 85 20.54 -5.28 5.15
CA LYS A 85 20.70 -4.27 4.09
C LYS A 85 19.88 -2.98 4.17
N ILE A 86 18.67 -2.88 4.75
CA ILE A 86 17.88 -1.62 4.64
C ILE A 86 16.97 -1.38 5.87
N SER A 87 16.83 -0.12 6.32
CA SER A 87 16.15 0.28 7.57
C SER A 87 15.12 1.40 7.37
N PHE A 88 13.82 1.14 7.59
CA PHE A 88 12.75 2.16 7.74
C PHE A 88 11.62 1.69 8.70
N ASN A 89 10.85 2.62 9.28
CA ASN A 89 9.90 2.41 10.39
C ASN A 89 8.44 2.53 9.93
N VAL A 90 7.57 1.56 10.24
CA VAL A 90 6.15 1.58 9.81
C VAL A 90 5.26 0.75 10.77
N ASN A 91 4.00 1.14 10.97
CA ASN A 91 3.10 0.52 11.97
C ASN A 91 1.94 -0.26 11.33
N ARG A 92 1.50 -1.31 12.04
CA ARG A 92 0.31 -2.20 11.90
C ARG A 92 0.52 -3.58 11.29
N LYS A 93 -0.28 -4.51 11.84
CA LYS A 93 -0.43 -5.92 11.46
C LYS A 93 -1.56 -6.03 10.45
N TYR A 94 -1.26 -6.47 9.23
CA TYR A 94 -2.00 -7.45 8.43
C TYR A 94 -1.05 -7.91 7.31
N THR A 95 -1.09 -9.20 7.01
CA THR A 95 -0.26 -9.85 6.00
C THR A 95 -1.19 -10.24 4.86
N ILE A 96 -1.03 -9.58 3.72
CA ILE A 96 -1.20 -10.10 2.35
C ILE A 96 -0.44 -9.07 1.48
N PHE A 97 0.18 -9.53 0.40
CA PHE A 97 0.66 -8.65 -0.66
C PHE A 97 -0.57 -7.92 -1.23
N SER A 98 -0.91 -6.78 -0.64
CA SER A 98 -2.11 -6.02 -0.97
C SER A 98 -1.70 -4.66 -1.49
N ILE A 99 -2.16 -4.31 -2.69
CA ILE A 99 -2.31 -2.89 -3.05
C ILE A 99 -3.67 -2.49 -2.49
N PHE A 100 -3.69 -1.52 -1.57
CA PHE A 100 -4.94 -0.89 -1.19
C PHE A 100 -5.15 0.32 -2.09
N VAL A 101 -6.30 0.32 -2.75
CA VAL A 101 -6.77 1.47 -3.52
C VAL A 101 -7.68 2.28 -2.61
N VAL A 102 -7.39 3.57 -2.47
CA VAL A 102 -8.25 4.51 -1.74
C VAL A 102 -8.97 5.37 -2.76
N THR A 103 -10.29 5.33 -2.74
CA THR A 103 -11.17 6.11 -3.63
C THR A 103 -12.18 6.91 -2.79
N GLY A 104 -12.59 8.09 -3.25
CA GLY A 104 -13.74 8.82 -2.73
C GLY A 104 -13.44 9.84 -1.64
N ILE A 105 -12.43 10.70 -1.80
CA ILE A 105 -12.22 11.85 -0.90
C ILE A 105 -13.31 12.91 -1.18
N SER A 106 -14.49 12.77 -0.57
CA SER A 106 -15.51 13.82 -0.56
C SER A 106 -15.29 14.77 0.62
N GLN A 107 -15.33 16.07 0.35
CA GLN A 107 -15.23 17.11 1.38
C GLN A 107 -16.65 17.51 1.78
N ASP A 108 -17.06 17.17 3.01
CA ASP A 108 -18.31 17.69 3.55
C ASP A 108 -18.05 19.08 4.13
N GLU A 109 -18.44 20.13 3.40
CA GLU A 109 -18.54 21.48 3.96
C GLU A 109 -19.81 21.55 4.82
N THR A 110 -19.77 20.96 6.02
CA THR A 110 -20.83 21.23 6.99
C THR A 110 -20.71 22.68 7.42
N GLY A 111 -21.56 23.53 6.84
CA GLY A 111 -21.66 24.95 7.10
C GLY A 111 -21.77 25.24 8.60
N ALA A 112 -20.85 26.07 9.08
CA ALA A 112 -21.03 26.82 10.31
C ALA A 112 -21.31 28.28 9.90
N SER A 113 -22.61 28.60 9.82
CA SER A 113 -23.13 29.97 9.92
C SER A 113 -23.18 30.40 11.38
#